data_AF-A0A1F4XJ69-F1
#
_entry.id   AF-A0A1F4XJ69-F1
#
_cell.length_a   1.000
_cell.length_b   1.000
_cell.length_c   1.000
_cell.angle_alpha   90.00
_cell.angle_beta   90.00
_cell.angle_gamma   90.00
#
_symmetry.space_group_name_H-M   'P 1'
#
loop_
_entity.id
_entity.type
_entity.pdbx_description
1 polymer ?
#
loop_
_entity_poly.entity_id
_entity_poly.type
_entity_poly.pdbx_seq_one_letter_code
_entity_poly.pdbx_strand_id
1 'polypeptide(L)' 'MTTQVSFTTDQDLKNKALEKAKNEGITLKTLLTYAMKGFVEGKISLGIEFAEHEPEVEEITFTDKGINEKAKKLAALLK' A
#
# COMPACT_ATOMS: atom_id res chain seq x y z
N MET A 1 -2.32 3.49 -34.47
CA MET A 1 -1.35 4.49 -33.98
C MET A 1 -0.64 3.89 -32.78
N THR A 2 0.69 3.88 -32.74
CA THR A 2 1.45 3.41 -31.57
C THR A 2 1.77 4.58 -30.67
N THR A 3 1.26 4.57 -29.44
CA THR A 3 1.53 5.61 -28.44
C THR A 3 2.65 5.15 -27.52
N GLN A 4 3.63 6.02 -27.26
CA GLN A 4 4.65 5.77 -26.25
C GLN A 4 4.08 6.13 -24.87
N VAL A 5 4.24 5.22 -23.90
CA VAL A 5 3.86 5.42 -22.51
C VAL A 5 5.12 5.33 -21.66
N SER A 6 5.35 6.36 -20.84
CA SER A 6 6.44 6.41 -19.86
C SER A 6 5.84 6.55 -18.47
N PHE A 7 6.34 5.77 -17.52
CA PHE A 7 5.91 5.84 -16.12
C PHE A 7 7.10 5.55 -15.20
N THR A 8 7.00 6.03 -13.96
CA THR A 8 7.94 5.73 -12.88
C THR A 8 7.34 4.67 -11.96
N THR A 9 8.19 3.83 -11.40
CA THR A 9 7.81 2.79 -10.44
C THR A 9 8.99 2.51 -9.53
N ASP A 10 8.73 1.84 -8.42
CA ASP A 10 9.77 1.26 -7.59
C ASP A 10 10.66 0.29 -8.40
N GLN A 11 11.98 0.38 -8.15
CA GLN A 11 12.99 -0.35 -8.91
C GLN A 11 12.99 -1.84 -8.59
N ASP A 12 12.74 -2.22 -7.33
CA ASP A 12 12.69 -3.62 -6.92
C ASP A 12 11.44 -4.30 -7.46
N LEU A 13 10.30 -3.59 -7.43
CA LEU A 13 9.06 -4.04 -8.05
C LEU A 13 9.25 -4.29 -9.55
N LYS A 14 9.89 -3.35 -10.26
CA LYS A 14 10.22 -3.49 -11.69
C LYS A 14 11.06 -4.74 -11.95
N ASN A 15 12.10 -4.96 -11.15
CA ASN A 15 13.01 -6.09 -11.32
C ASN A 15 12.28 -7.42 -11.11
N LYS A 16 11.46 -7.54 -10.05
CA LYS A 16 10.66 -8.74 -9.77
C LYS A 16 9.64 -9.02 -10.87
N ALA A 17 8.94 -7.98 -11.36
CA ALA A 17 7.99 -8.12 -12.46
C ALA A 17 8.68 -8.57 -13.76
N LEU A 18 9.88 -8.05 -14.05
CA LEU A 18 10.67 -8.45 -15.21
C LEU A 18 11.13 -9.91 -15.13
N GLU A 19 11.63 -10.35 -13.98
CA GLU A 19 12.07 -11.73 -13.77
C GLU A 19 10.90 -12.70 -13.96
N LYS A 20 9.76 -12.40 -13.34
CA LYS A 20 8.56 -13.22 -13.48
C LYS A 20 8.06 -13.28 -14.93
N ALA A 21 7.98 -12.13 -15.60
CA ALA A 21 7.57 -12.06 -17.01
C ALA A 21 8.50 -12.88 -17.91
N LYS A 22 9.82 -12.83 -17.66
CA LYS A 22 10.81 -13.62 -18.40
C LYS A 22 10.62 -15.12 -18.18
N ASN A 23 10.35 -15.55 -16.95
CA ASN A 23 10.07 -16.95 -16.63
C ASN A 23 8.78 -17.45 -17.30
N GLU A 24 7.79 -16.57 -17.49
CA GLU A 24 6.56 -16.84 -18.23
C GLU A 24 6.72 -16.70 -19.76
N GLY A 25 7.92 -16.38 -20.25
CA GLY A 25 8.21 -16.24 -21.69
C GLY A 25 7.61 -14.99 -22.33
N ILE A 26 7.22 -13.99 -21.55
CA ILE A 26 6.60 -12.75 -22.02
C ILE A 26 7.46 -11.52 -21.72
N THR A 27 7.22 -10.45 -22.48
CA THR A 27 7.88 -9.16 -22.23
C THR A 27 7.11 -8.33 -21.21
N LEU A 28 7.78 -7.39 -20.53
CA LEU A 28 7.11 -6.42 -19.66
C LEU A 28 6.04 -5.60 -20.41
N LYS A 29 6.27 -5.30 -21.69
CA LYS A 29 5.28 -4.64 -22.55
C LYS A 29 4.01 -5.49 -22.70
N THR A 30 4.16 -6.80 -22.92
CA THR A 30 3.04 -7.74 -23.03
C THR A 30 2.24 -7.75 -21.73
N LEU A 31 2.93 -7.84 -20.58
CA LEU A 31 2.29 -7.79 -19.26
C LEU A 31 1.45 -6.53 -19.08
N LEU A 32 2.01 -5.35 -19.35
CA LEU A 32 1.29 -4.09 -19.20
C LEU A 32 0.12 -3.98 -20.18
N THR A 33 0.27 -4.50 -21.40
CA THR A 33 -0.81 -4.52 -22.40
C THR A 33 -1.97 -5.40 -21.94
N TYR A 34 -1.68 -6.56 -21.36
CA TYR A 34 -2.70 -7.45 -20.81
C TYR A 34 -3.35 -6.90 -19.56
N ALA A 35 -2.59 -6.21 -18.69
CA ALA A 35 -3.14 -5.53 -17.54
C ALA A 35 -4.11 -4.42 -17.98
N MET A 36 -3.72 -3.57 -18.94
CA MET A 36 -4.62 -2.54 -19.49
C MET A 36 -5.89 -3.15 -20.09
N LYS A 37 -5.75 -4.23 -20.87
CA LYS A 37 -6.89 -4.94 -21.45
C LYS A 37 -7.80 -5.53 -20.37
N GLY A 38 -7.21 -6.20 -19.37
CA GLY A 38 -7.94 -6.78 -18.25
C GLY A 38 -8.69 -5.73 -17.43
N PHE A 39 -8.09 -4.55 -17.24
CA PHE A 39 -8.75 -3.42 -16.58
C PHE A 39 -9.96 -2.92 -17.36
N VAL A 40 -9.83 -2.72 -18.68
CA VAL A 40 -10.95 -2.29 -19.55
C VAL A 40 -12.06 -3.35 -19.62
N GLU A 41 -11.70 -4.63 -19.60
CA GLU A 41 -12.65 -5.75 -19.60
C GLU A 41 -13.26 -6.05 -18.22
N GLY A 42 -12.90 -5.30 -17.17
CA GLY A 42 -13.39 -5.51 -15.81
C GLY A 42 -12.83 -6.76 -15.11
N LYS A 43 -11.77 -7.37 -15.65
CA LYS A 43 -11.05 -8.50 -15.05
C LYS A 43 -10.05 -8.08 -13.97
N ILE A 44 -9.66 -6.80 -13.99
CA ILE A 44 -8.82 -6.18 -12.95
C ILE A 44 -9.62 -5.02 -12.36
N SER A 45 -9.81 -5.05 -11.04
CA SER A 45 -10.36 -3.94 -10.28
C SER A 45 -9.23 -3.27 -9.50
N LEU A 46 -9.15 -1.95 -9.54
CA LEU A 46 -8.22 -1.17 -8.72
C LEU A 46 -9.02 -0.54 -7.58
N GLY A 47 -8.76 -0.99 -6.36
CA GLY A 47 -9.26 -0.37 -5.13
C GLY A 47 -8.16 0.44 -4.45
N ILE A 48 -8.55 1.47 -3.72
CA ILE A 48 -7.66 2.09 -2.72
C ILE A 48 -7.75 1.19 -1.49
N GLU A 49 -6.72 0.39 -1.25
CA GLU A 49 -6.53 -0.22 0.07
C GLU A 49 -6.09 0.90 1.01
N PHE A 50 -7.05 1.46 1.76
CA PHE A 50 -6.69 2.14 2.98
C PHE A 50 -6.05 1.06 3.85
N ALA A 51 -4.75 1.14 4.05
CA ALA A 51 -4.10 0.32 5.04
C ALA A 51 -4.72 0.69 6.40
N GLU A 52 -5.70 -0.08 6.85
CA GLU A 52 -6.26 -0.04 8.22
C GLU A 52 -5.25 -0.56 9.26
N HIS A 53 -3.96 -0.25 9.06
CA HIS A 53 -2.97 -0.33 10.12
C HIS A 53 -2.80 1.07 10.69
N GLU A 54 -3.85 1.58 11.33
CA GLU A 54 -3.59 2.41 12.50
C GLU A 54 -2.79 1.52 13.48
N PRO A 55 -1.61 1.96 13.97
CA PRO A 55 -0.89 1.20 14.96
C PRO A 55 -1.82 1.02 16.16
N GLU A 56 -2.04 -0.23 16.60
CA GLU A 56 -2.72 -0.51 17.86
C GLU A 56 -2.00 0.30 18.95
N VAL A 57 -2.62 1.38 19.40
CA VAL A 57 -2.09 2.15 20.52
C VAL A 57 -2.31 1.26 21.73
N GLU A 58 -1.24 0.63 22.22
CA GLU A 58 -1.27 -0.04 23.51
C GLU A 58 -1.70 0.99 24.56
N GLU A 59 -2.95 0.90 25.02
CA GLU A 59 -3.43 1.69 26.13
C GLU A 59 -2.67 1.26 27.39
N ILE A 60 -1.65 2.04 27.77
CA ILE A 60 -0.93 1.86 29.03
C ILE A 60 -1.93 2.10 30.17
N THR A 61 -2.51 1.02 30.69
CA THR A 61 -3.41 1.08 31.83
C THR A 61 -2.57 1.05 33.10
N PHE A 62 -2.32 2.21 33.69
CA PHE A 62 -1.63 2.25 34.98
C PHE A 62 -2.55 1.69 36.06
N THR A 63 -2.11 0.70 36.82
CA THR A 63 -2.87 0.12 37.95
C THR A 63 -2.98 1.07 39.14
N ASP A 64 -2.08 2.06 39.24
CA ASP A 64 -2.09 3.08 40.29
C ASP A 64 -3.04 4.24 39.94
N LYS A 65 -4.01 4.48 40.83
CA LYS A 65 -5.03 5.53 40.67
C LYS A 65 -4.42 6.93 40.55
N GLY A 66 -3.33 7.22 41.26
CA GLY A 66 -2.69 8.53 41.25
C GLY A 66 -1.96 8.84 39.95
N ILE A 67 -1.44 7.82 39.27
CA ILE A 67 -0.75 7.96 37.99
C ILE A 67 -1.76 8.20 36.86
N ASN A 68 -2.90 7.50 36.87
CA ASN A 68 -3.97 7.70 35.89
C ASN A 68 -4.57 9.11 35.93
N GLU A 69 -4.76 9.70 37.11
CA GLU A 69 -5.28 11.07 37.21
C GLU A 69 -4.29 12.09 36.63
N LYS A 70 -2.99 11.91 36.86
CA LYS A 70 -1.95 12.79 36.30
C LYS A 70 -1.86 12.64 34.78
N ALA A 71 -1.91 11.41 34.26
CA ALA A 71 -1.93 11.14 32.83
C ALA A 71 -3.15 11.79 32.13
N LYS A 72 -4.34 11.69 32.74
CA LYS A 72 -5.56 12.35 32.22
C LYS A 72 -5.43 13.88 32.19
N LYS A 73 -4.87 14.48 33.25
CA LYS A 73 -4.62 15.93 33.28
C LYS A 73 -3.62 16.37 32.21
N LEU A 74 -2.57 15.58 31.98
CA LEU A 74 -1.58 15.88 30.95
C LEU A 74 -2.18 15.79 29.54
N ALA A 75 -2.96 14.74 29.26
CA ALA A 75 -3.65 14.58 27.99
C ALA A 75 -4.63 15.73 27.70
N ALA A 76 -5.29 16.28 28.73
CA ALA A 76 -6.19 17.43 28.58
C ALA A 76 -5.46 18.74 28.23
N LEU A 77 -4.17 18.88 28.56
CA LEU A 77 -3.36 20.07 28.27
C LEU A 77 -2.69 20.04 26.89
N LEU A 78 -2.65 18.87 26.25
CA LEU A 78 -2.03 18.66 24.92
C LEU A 78 -3.04 18.79 23.77
N LYS A 79 -4.30 19.10 24.08
CA LYS A 79 -5.35 19.49 23.12
C LYS A 79 -5.40 20.99 22.95
#